data_AF-A0A0C3RLV8-F1
#
_entry.id   AF-A0A0C3RLV8-F1
#
_cell.length_a   1.000
_cell.length_b   1.000
_cell.length_c   1.000
_cell.angle_alpha   90.00
_cell.angle_beta   90.00
_cell.angle_gamma   90.00
#
_symmetry.space_group_name_H-M   'P 1'
#
loop_
_entity.id
_entity.type
_entity.pdbx_description
1 polymer ?
#
loop_
_entity_poly.entity_id
_entity_poly.type
_entity_poly.pdbx_seq_one_letter_code
_entity_poly.pdbx_strand_id
1 'polypeptide(L)'
;VFDTRGGSEINRNLLHCMNETLTHRGPDEGEIYIEPGIGLGHRRLSIMDVSSGQQPLFNEDGSVVVVFNGEIYNFRKLVKELTALGHQFRTHCDTEVIVHAWEEWGERCVEHFSGMFAFGVWDRNRQTLFMARDRLGIKPFYYTLLDNG
;
A
#
# COMPACT_ATOMS: atom_id res chain seq x y z
N VAL A 1 11.04 -2.09 -1.99
CA VAL A 1 12.15 -3.04 -2.19
C VAL A 1 11.68 -4.37 -1.65
N PHE A 2 11.85 -5.45 -2.41
CA PHE A 2 11.42 -6.78 -2.02
C PHE A 2 12.53 -7.76 -2.40
N ASP A 3 12.92 -8.62 -1.46
CA ASP A 3 13.89 -9.67 -1.71
C ASP A 3 13.16 -10.88 -2.30
N THR A 4 13.38 -11.14 -3.58
CA THR A 4 12.76 -12.26 -4.29
C THR A 4 13.39 -13.61 -4.00
N ARG A 5 14.55 -13.63 -3.31
CA ARG A 5 15.35 -14.85 -3.02
C ARG A 5 15.26 -15.27 -1.56
N GLY A 6 14.81 -14.37 -0.70
CA GLY A 6 14.60 -14.59 0.72
C GLY A 6 15.90 -14.46 1.54
N GLY A 7 15.82 -13.73 2.66
CA GLY A 7 16.85 -13.74 3.70
C GLY A 7 17.78 -12.52 3.75
N SER A 8 17.62 -11.53 2.87
CA SER A 8 18.42 -10.30 2.90
C SER A 8 17.78 -9.22 3.77
N GLU A 9 18.59 -8.58 4.61
CA GLU A 9 18.19 -7.34 5.27
C GLU A 9 18.02 -6.22 4.23
N ILE A 10 16.90 -5.50 4.32
CA ILE A 10 16.69 -4.33 3.47
C ILE A 10 17.53 -3.17 3.99
N ASN A 11 18.39 -2.63 3.13
CA ASN A 11 19.21 -1.47 3.47
C ASN A 11 18.32 -0.23 3.72
N ARG A 12 18.19 0.16 4.99
CA ARG A 12 17.37 1.29 5.43
C ARG A 12 17.78 2.61 4.79
N ASN A 13 19.07 2.87 4.67
CA ASN A 13 19.58 4.13 4.10
C ASN A 13 19.26 4.20 2.61
N LEU A 14 19.41 3.10 1.87
CA LEU A 14 19.02 3.04 0.47
C LEU A 14 17.52 3.31 0.29
N LEU A 15 16.67 2.61 1.08
CA LEU A 15 15.22 2.81 1.03
C LEU A 15 14.82 4.25 1.37
N HIS A 16 15.45 4.84 2.39
CA HIS A 16 15.25 6.23 2.76
C HIS A 16 15.62 7.18 1.63
N CYS A 17 16.82 7.03 1.03
CA CYS A 17 17.25 7.84 -0.10
C CYS A 17 16.29 7.72 -1.28
N MET A 18 15.83 6.52 -1.62
CA MET A 18 14.80 6.30 -2.65
C MET A 18 13.51 7.07 -2.30
N ASN A 19 13.05 6.99 -1.06
CA ASN A 19 11.84 7.68 -0.60
C ASN A 19 11.98 9.22 -0.65
N GLU A 20 13.16 9.77 -0.35
CA GLU A 20 13.44 11.22 -0.43
C GLU A 20 13.42 11.76 -1.87
N THR A 21 13.75 10.95 -2.88
CA THR A 21 13.63 11.41 -4.28
C THR A 21 12.18 11.75 -4.66
N LEU A 22 11.20 11.20 -3.94
CA LEU A 22 9.78 11.38 -4.17
C LEU A 22 9.15 12.52 -3.35
N THR A 23 9.93 13.26 -2.56
CA THR A 23 9.43 14.36 -1.70
C THR A 23 8.62 15.41 -2.48
N HIS A 24 8.99 15.71 -3.71
CA HIS A 24 8.23 16.64 -4.57
C HIS A 24 6.81 16.16 -4.93
N ARG A 25 6.51 14.86 -4.77
CA ARG A 25 5.17 14.28 -4.99
C ARG A 25 4.37 14.11 -3.70
N GLY A 26 4.99 14.34 -2.55
CA GLY A 26 4.39 14.21 -1.23
C GLY A 26 5.26 14.91 -0.19
N PRO A 27 5.20 16.25 -0.11
CA PRO A 27 6.09 17.06 0.71
C PRO A 27 5.69 17.09 2.19
N ASP A 28 4.50 16.60 2.55
CA ASP A 28 3.93 16.82 3.88
C ASP A 28 4.41 15.78 4.89
N GLU A 29 4.45 14.52 4.50
CA GLU A 29 4.87 13.40 5.37
C GLU A 29 5.67 12.37 4.57
N GLY A 30 6.57 11.66 5.25
CA GLY A 30 7.32 10.57 4.65
C GLY A 30 7.72 9.52 5.68
N GLU A 31 7.39 8.27 5.38
CA GLU A 31 7.62 7.15 6.29
C GLU A 31 8.18 5.94 5.54
N ILE A 32 8.95 5.13 6.25
CA ILE A 32 9.47 3.86 5.75
C ILE A 32 9.14 2.73 6.72
N TYR A 33 8.80 1.59 6.15
CA TYR A 33 8.57 0.35 6.86
C TYR A 33 9.56 -0.71 6.38
N ILE A 34 10.16 -1.43 7.32
CA ILE A 34 11.14 -2.48 7.04
C ILE A 34 10.87 -3.66 7.94
N GLU A 35 10.84 -4.85 7.35
CA GLU A 35 10.95 -6.14 8.01
C GLU A 35 11.84 -7.05 7.13
N PRO A 36 12.19 -8.29 7.57
CA PRO A 36 13.00 -9.18 6.75
C PRO A 36 12.43 -9.38 5.34
N GLY A 37 13.23 -9.11 4.31
CA GLY A 37 12.85 -9.30 2.91
C GLY A 37 11.91 -8.25 2.29
N ILE A 38 11.39 -7.28 3.03
CA ILE A 38 10.51 -6.23 2.46
C ILE A 38 10.79 -4.85 3.08
N GLY A 39 10.84 -3.85 2.19
CA GLY A 39 10.95 -2.45 2.53
C GLY A 39 9.94 -1.63 1.74
N LEU A 40 9.04 -0.95 2.46
CA LEU A 40 8.03 -0.07 1.89
C LEU A 40 8.37 1.38 2.26
N GLY A 41 8.13 2.31 1.34
CA GLY A 41 8.29 3.73 1.56
C GLY A 41 7.11 4.49 0.98
N HIS A 42 6.67 5.51 1.70
CA HIS A 42 5.56 6.36 1.26
C HIS A 42 5.90 7.85 1.46
N ARG A 43 5.36 8.68 0.57
CA ARG A 43 5.36 10.14 0.63
C ARG A 43 3.95 10.64 0.43
N ARG A 44 3.49 11.49 1.35
CA ARG A 44 2.10 11.96 1.36
C ARG A 44 2.01 13.39 0.87
N LEU A 45 1.09 13.63 -0.05
CA LEU A 45 0.54 14.95 -0.35
C LEU A 45 -0.86 15.01 0.27
N SER A 46 -1.03 15.85 1.27
CA SER A 46 -2.25 16.02 2.04
C SER A 46 -3.20 16.94 1.27
N ILE A 47 -4.08 16.37 0.45
CA ILE A 47 -5.09 17.14 -0.31
C ILE A 47 -6.38 17.30 0.50
N MET A 48 -6.86 16.24 1.16
CA MET A 48 -8.01 16.25 2.06
C MET A 48 -7.78 15.32 3.26
N ASP A 49 -8.24 15.76 4.44
CA ASP A 49 -8.19 15.08 5.74
C ASP A 49 -6.77 14.74 6.26
N VAL A 50 -6.18 15.65 7.02
CA VAL A 50 -4.77 15.60 7.44
C VAL A 50 -4.51 14.50 8.48
N SER A 51 -5.51 14.06 9.26
CA SER A 51 -5.29 13.22 10.44
C SER A 51 -5.52 11.72 10.26
N SER A 52 -6.15 11.28 9.16
CA SER A 52 -6.42 9.86 8.89
C SER A 52 -5.76 9.40 7.58
N GLY A 53 -5.18 8.20 7.58
CA GLY A 53 -4.49 7.65 6.39
C GLY A 53 -2.96 7.85 6.37
N GLN A 54 -2.32 7.90 7.54
CA GLN A 54 -0.85 7.72 7.61
C GLN A 54 -0.49 6.35 7.04
N GLN A 55 0.58 6.33 6.25
CA GLN A 55 1.03 5.14 5.55
C GLN A 55 2.51 4.89 5.84
N PRO A 56 2.96 3.62 5.90
CA PRO A 56 2.20 2.42 5.54
C PRO A 56 1.07 2.07 6.51
N LEU A 57 -0.08 1.66 5.97
CA LEU A 57 -1.30 1.41 6.74
C LEU A 57 -1.49 -0.10 6.94
N PHE A 58 -1.89 -0.50 8.15
CA PHE A 58 -2.06 -1.90 8.53
C PHE A 58 -3.53 -2.26 8.72
N ASN A 59 -3.87 -3.54 8.51
CA ASN A 59 -5.11 -4.15 9.00
C ASN A 59 -5.11 -4.27 10.55
N GLU A 60 -6.15 -4.87 11.13
CA GLU A 60 -6.40 -4.80 12.58
C GLU A 60 -5.33 -5.51 13.40
N ASP A 61 -4.87 -6.66 12.92
CA ASP A 61 -3.87 -7.49 13.58
C ASP A 61 -2.43 -7.19 13.11
N GLY A 62 -2.29 -6.26 12.15
CA GLY A 62 -1.01 -5.85 11.61
C GLY A 62 -0.35 -6.86 10.67
N SER A 63 -1.02 -7.93 10.27
CA SER A 63 -0.47 -8.95 9.36
C SER A 63 -0.45 -8.52 7.90
N VAL A 64 -1.26 -7.54 7.51
CA VAL A 64 -1.31 -6.98 6.15
C VAL A 64 -0.99 -5.49 6.19
N VAL A 65 -0.08 -5.04 5.32
CA VAL A 65 0.34 -3.63 5.22
C VAL A 65 0.29 -3.12 3.79
N VAL A 66 -0.17 -1.87 3.61
CA VAL A 66 -0.29 -1.23 2.30
C VAL A 66 0.49 0.09 2.22
N VAL A 67 1.08 0.32 1.05
CA VAL A 67 1.45 1.65 0.54
C VAL A 67 0.69 1.95 -0.74
N PHE A 68 0.19 3.16 -0.88
CA PHE A 68 -0.83 3.54 -1.84
C PHE A 68 -0.67 4.98 -2.30
N ASN A 69 -0.63 5.17 -3.62
CA ASN A 69 -0.73 6.46 -4.29
C ASN A 69 -1.99 6.46 -5.15
N GLY A 70 -2.98 7.28 -4.81
CA GLY A 70 -4.22 7.31 -5.57
C GLY A 70 -5.44 7.71 -4.76
N GLU A 71 -6.59 7.41 -5.34
CA GLU A 71 -7.90 7.57 -4.73
C GLU A 71 -8.80 6.39 -5.17
N ILE A 72 -9.49 5.75 -4.22
CA ILE A 72 -10.56 4.78 -4.49
C ILE A 72 -11.90 5.47 -4.32
N TYR A 73 -12.49 5.95 -5.43
CA TYR A 73 -13.72 6.76 -5.42
C TYR A 73 -14.93 6.04 -4.82
N ASN A 74 -15.00 4.71 -4.97
CA ASN A 74 -16.09 3.92 -4.42
C ASN A 74 -15.82 3.38 -3.00
N PHE A 75 -14.81 3.89 -2.27
CA PHE A 75 -14.43 3.38 -0.95
C PHE A 75 -15.59 3.30 0.04
N ARG A 76 -16.47 4.31 0.09
CA ARG A 76 -17.64 4.30 1.00
C ARG A 76 -18.60 3.14 0.75
N LYS A 77 -18.72 2.69 -0.51
CA LYS A 77 -19.52 1.51 -0.85
C LYS A 77 -18.80 0.24 -0.37
N LEU A 78 -17.49 0.16 -0.62
CA LEU A 78 -16.67 -0.97 -0.22
C LEU A 78 -16.58 -1.13 1.29
N VAL A 79 -16.47 -0.03 2.05
CA VAL A 79 -16.53 -0.06 3.52
C VAL A 79 -17.82 -0.74 3.99
N LYS A 80 -18.98 -0.36 3.44
CA LYS A 80 -20.26 -0.99 3.82
C LYS A 80 -20.31 -2.47 3.48
N GLU A 81 -19.79 -2.85 2.31
CA GLU A 81 -19.76 -4.23 1.85
C GLU A 81 -18.83 -5.09 2.72
N LEU A 82 -17.60 -4.63 2.96
CA LEU A 82 -16.61 -5.33 3.78
C LEU A 82 -17.03 -5.38 5.26
N THR A 83 -17.64 -4.32 5.81
CA THR A 83 -18.21 -4.38 7.16
C THR A 83 -19.34 -5.40 7.26
N ALA A 84 -20.18 -5.54 6.23
CA ALA A 84 -21.21 -6.59 6.20
C ALA A 84 -20.62 -8.00 6.12
N LEU A 85 -19.40 -8.14 5.59
CA LEU A 85 -18.63 -9.40 5.55
C LEU A 85 -17.82 -9.64 6.85
N GLY A 86 -17.78 -8.67 7.77
CA GLY A 86 -17.20 -8.83 9.11
C GLY A 86 -15.92 -8.02 9.36
N HIS A 87 -15.44 -7.23 8.40
CA HIS A 87 -14.24 -6.40 8.56
C HIS A 87 -14.50 -5.17 9.45
N GLN A 88 -13.49 -4.79 10.25
CA GLN A 88 -13.59 -3.70 11.22
C GLN A 88 -12.64 -2.54 10.86
N PHE A 89 -13.19 -1.48 10.28
CA PHE A 89 -12.42 -0.30 9.93
C PHE A 89 -12.11 0.56 11.16
N ARG A 90 -10.86 1.03 11.24
CA ARG A 90 -10.35 1.96 12.26
C ARG A 90 -10.27 3.40 11.76
N THR A 91 -10.20 3.58 10.45
CA THR A 91 -10.08 4.89 9.79
C THR A 91 -11.28 5.15 8.89
N HIS A 92 -11.36 6.38 8.37
CA HIS A 92 -12.36 6.77 7.38
C HIS A 92 -11.71 7.09 6.02
N CYS A 93 -10.48 6.60 5.80
CA CYS A 93 -9.74 6.80 4.56
C CYS A 93 -9.98 5.64 3.58
N ASP A 94 -9.78 5.93 2.30
CA ASP A 94 -9.90 4.94 1.23
C ASP A 94 -8.76 3.91 1.24
N THR A 95 -7.61 4.26 1.82
CA THR A 95 -6.42 3.39 1.89
C THR A 95 -6.70 2.10 2.66
N GLU A 96 -7.45 2.16 3.76
CA GLU A 96 -7.79 1.00 4.59
C GLU A 96 -8.70 -0.01 3.87
N VAL A 97 -9.47 0.43 2.87
CA VAL A 97 -10.24 -0.51 2.03
C VAL A 97 -9.34 -1.51 1.33
N ILE A 98 -8.09 -1.15 1.01
CA ILE A 98 -7.18 -2.03 0.27
C ILE A 98 -6.78 -3.25 1.10
N VAL A 99 -6.42 -3.07 2.37
CA VAL A 99 -5.99 -4.19 3.22
C VAL A 99 -7.14 -5.18 3.45
N HIS A 100 -8.34 -4.67 3.69
CA HIS A 100 -9.52 -5.52 3.88
C HIS A 100 -10.01 -6.20 2.61
N ALA A 101 -10.00 -5.48 1.48
CA ALA A 101 -10.36 -6.09 0.21
C ALA A 101 -9.35 -7.18 -0.20
N TRP A 102 -8.07 -7.04 0.18
CA TRP A 102 -7.07 -8.09 0.01
C TRP A 102 -7.35 -9.31 0.89
N GLU A 103 -7.70 -9.11 2.17
CA GLU A 103 -8.08 -10.20 3.08
C GLU A 103 -9.25 -11.02 2.52
N GLU A 104 -10.29 -10.35 2.04
CA GLU A 104 -11.53 -10.97 1.58
C GLU A 104 -11.41 -11.58 0.17
N TRP A 105 -10.85 -10.83 -0.79
CA TRP A 105 -10.89 -11.22 -2.21
C TRP A 105 -9.52 -11.56 -2.80
N GLY A 106 -8.43 -11.38 -2.05
CA GLY A 106 -7.07 -11.57 -2.55
C GLY A 106 -6.78 -10.69 -3.76
N GLU A 107 -6.14 -11.26 -4.78
CA GLU A 107 -5.77 -10.56 -6.02
C GLU A 107 -6.97 -9.94 -6.75
N ARG A 108 -8.17 -10.51 -6.58
CA ARG A 108 -9.40 -10.01 -7.22
C ARG A 108 -9.90 -8.72 -6.59
N CYS A 109 -9.31 -8.23 -5.50
CA CYS A 109 -9.69 -6.95 -4.88
C CYS A 109 -9.70 -5.79 -5.88
N VAL A 110 -8.78 -5.80 -6.86
CA VAL A 110 -8.67 -4.79 -7.93
C VAL A 110 -9.89 -4.72 -8.84
N GLU A 111 -10.68 -5.80 -8.92
CA GLU A 111 -11.91 -5.83 -9.70
C GLU A 111 -12.99 -4.96 -9.08
N HIS A 112 -12.94 -4.77 -7.76
CA HIS A 112 -13.92 -4.01 -6.97
C HIS A 112 -13.58 -2.50 -6.90
N PHE A 113 -12.35 -2.10 -7.25
CA PHE A 113 -11.91 -0.71 -7.13
C PHE A 113 -12.29 0.14 -8.34
N SER A 114 -12.93 1.29 -8.07
CA SER A 114 -13.14 2.37 -9.02
C SER A 114 -12.30 3.57 -8.57
N GLY A 115 -11.34 3.98 -9.40
CA GLY A 115 -10.40 5.03 -9.02
C GLY A 115 -9.16 5.09 -9.89
N MET A 116 -8.22 5.93 -9.46
CA MET A 116 -6.86 6.01 -9.99
C MET A 116 -5.90 5.59 -8.88
N PHE A 117 -5.07 4.59 -9.12
CA PHE A 117 -4.29 4.00 -8.04
C PHE A 117 -3.02 3.31 -8.52
N ALA A 118 -2.04 3.34 -7.65
CA ALA A 118 -0.93 2.40 -7.64
C ALA A 118 -0.67 2.04 -6.18
N PHE A 119 -0.64 0.74 -5.85
CA PHE A 119 -0.40 0.29 -4.49
C PHE A 119 0.46 -0.97 -4.44
N GLY A 120 1.07 -1.19 -3.28
CA GLY A 120 1.69 -2.45 -2.89
C GLY A 120 1.12 -2.91 -1.55
N VAL A 121 0.67 -4.16 -1.47
CA VAL A 121 0.21 -4.84 -0.26
C VAL A 121 1.19 -5.95 0.07
N TRP A 122 1.71 -5.94 1.30
CA TRP A 122 2.48 -7.03 1.86
C TRP A 122 1.63 -7.81 2.86
N ASP A 123 1.48 -9.10 2.63
CA ASP A 123 0.78 -10.05 3.50
C ASP A 123 1.78 -10.97 4.17
N ARG A 124 1.95 -10.80 5.50
CA ARG A 124 2.89 -11.61 6.29
C ARG A 124 2.47 -13.06 6.39
N ASN A 125 1.17 -13.35 6.41
CA ASN A 125 0.67 -14.73 6.54
C ASN A 125 0.97 -15.52 5.26
N ARG A 126 0.89 -14.86 4.10
CA ARG A 126 1.18 -15.45 2.78
C ARG A 126 2.61 -15.24 2.30
N GLN A 127 3.41 -14.44 3.01
CA GLN A 127 4.74 -13.98 2.57
C GLN A 127 4.71 -13.46 1.12
N THR A 128 3.70 -12.66 0.80
CA THR A 128 3.39 -12.23 -0.57
C THR A 128 3.34 -10.71 -0.67
N LEU A 129 4.09 -10.16 -1.62
CA LEU A 129 3.95 -8.77 -2.07
C LEU A 129 3.06 -8.75 -3.31
N PHE A 130 1.85 -8.24 -3.17
CA PHE A 130 0.97 -7.96 -4.30
C PHE A 130 1.05 -6.49 -4.69
N MET A 131 1.21 -6.20 -5.98
CA MET A 131 1.29 -4.83 -6.48
C MET A 131 0.32 -4.65 -7.63
N ALA A 132 -0.40 -3.55 -7.64
CA ALA A 132 -1.39 -3.26 -8.66
C ALA A 132 -1.39 -1.79 -9.07
N ARG A 133 -1.82 -1.56 -10.30
CA ARG A 133 -2.03 -0.24 -10.90
C ARG A 133 -3.43 -0.18 -11.51
N ASP A 134 -4.03 1.00 -11.54
CA ASP A 134 -5.35 1.22 -12.14
C ASP A 134 -5.40 0.86 -13.62
N ARG A 135 -6.62 0.57 -14.11
CA ARG A 135 -6.91 0.03 -15.44
C ARG A 135 -6.40 0.89 -16.60
N LEU A 136 -6.29 2.20 -16.40
CA LEU A 136 -5.83 3.14 -17.43
C LEU A 136 -4.39 3.60 -17.19
N GLY A 137 -3.75 3.14 -16.11
CA GLY A 137 -2.43 3.54 -15.71
C GLY A 137 -2.32 5.03 -15.38
N ILE A 138 -3.32 5.63 -14.76
CA ILE A 138 -3.33 7.05 -14.41
C ILE A 138 -2.19 7.36 -13.42
N LYS A 139 -2.02 6.55 -12.38
CA LYS A 139 -0.90 6.74 -11.44
C LYS A 139 0.36 6.03 -11.95
N PRO A 140 1.53 6.71 -12.04
CA PRO A 140 2.75 6.07 -12.52
C PRO A 140 3.23 5.00 -11.53
N PHE A 141 3.64 3.86 -12.06
CA PHE A 141 4.20 2.73 -11.31
C PHE A 141 5.33 2.11 -12.12
N TYR A 142 6.48 1.92 -11.49
CA TYR A 142 7.68 1.39 -12.11
C TYR A 142 8.25 0.28 -11.24
N TYR A 143 8.77 -0.76 -11.88
CA TYR A 143 9.49 -1.83 -11.20
C TYR A 143 10.69 -2.26 -12.05
N THR A 144 11.68 -2.83 -11.38
CA THR A 144 12.80 -3.51 -12.01
C THR A 144 13.18 -4.70 -11.13
N LEU A 145 13.71 -5.75 -11.76
CA LEU A 145 14.38 -6.83 -11.05
C LEU A 145 15.88 -6.57 -11.14
N LEU A 146 16.60 -6.71 -10.03
CA LEU A 146 18.04 -6.57 -10.01
C LEU A 146 18.70 -7.94 -10.16
N ASP A 147 19.96 -7.98 -10.58
CA ASP A 147 20.70 -9.24 -10.78
C ASP A 147 20.85 -10.05 -9.49
N ASN A 148 20.75 -9.40 -8.33
CA ASN A 148 20.79 -10.02 -7.01
C ASN A 148 19.40 -10.45 -6.50
N GLY A 149 18.35 -10.31 -7.30
CA GLY A 149 16.97 -10.61 -6.92
C GLY A 149 16.23 -9.40 -6.38
#